data_AF-S6HQ40-F1
#
_entry.id   AF-S6HQ40-F1
#
_cell.length_a   1.000
_cell.length_b   1.000
_cell.length_c   1.000
_cell.angle_alpha   90.00
_cell.angle_beta   90.00
_cell.angle_gamma   90.00
#
_symmetry.space_group_name_H-M   'P 1'
#
loop_
_entity.id
_entity.type
_entity.pdbx_description
1 polymer ?
#
loop_
_entity_poly.entity_id
_entity_poly.type
_entity_poly.pdbx_seq_one_letter_code
_entity_poly.pdbx_strand_id
1 'polypeptide(L)' 'MALLHKYVTWPPAAVEETESLEQLRAMWYGERIHVETAVETPPAGIDTPEDLEKLLKYLASLH' A
#
# COMPACT_ATOMS: atom_id res chain seq x y z
N MET A 1 19.33 -2.92 -1.98
CA MET A 1 18.73 -2.82 -0.62
C MET A 1 18.99 -1.49 0.09
N ALA A 2 19.53 -0.44 -0.54
CA ALA A 2 19.86 0.82 0.16
C ALA A 2 18.73 1.87 0.20
N LEU A 3 17.73 1.77 -0.69
CA LEU A 3 16.71 2.81 -0.83
C LEU A 3 15.84 2.96 0.41
N LEU A 4 15.23 1.88 0.91
CA LEU A 4 14.35 1.95 2.09
C LEU A 4 15.10 2.48 3.33
N HIS A 5 16.37 2.11 3.51
CA HIS A 5 17.20 2.65 4.58
C HIS A 5 17.49 4.15 4.44
N LYS A 6 17.62 4.68 3.21
CA LYS A 6 17.73 6.13 2.99
C LYS A 6 16.39 6.83 3.17
N TYR A 7 15.32 6.24 2.64
CA TYR A 7 13.96 6.76 2.70
C TYR A 7 13.52 7.11 4.12
N VAL A 8 13.75 6.20 5.07
CA VAL A 8 13.38 6.42 6.50
C VAL A 8 14.15 7.56 7.17
N THR A 9 15.24 8.04 6.57
CA THR A 9 16.03 9.18 7.09
C THR A 9 15.58 10.52 6.53
N TRP A 10 14.72 10.53 5.50
CA TRP A 10 14.26 11.78 4.89
C TRP A 10 13.15 12.42 5.72
N PRO A 11 13.17 13.76 5.87
CA PRO A 11 12.04 14.47 6.42
C PRO A 11 10.81 14.30 5.51
N PRO A 12 9.59 14.39 6.06
CA PRO A 12 8.37 14.40 5.27
C PRO A 12 8.40 15.50 4.21
N ALA A 13 7.86 15.21 3.03
CA ALA A 13 7.70 16.22 1.98
C ALA A 13 6.45 17.08 2.26
N ALA A 14 6.45 18.36 1.89
CA ALA A 14 5.27 19.23 2.09
C ALA A 14 3.99 18.68 1.42
N VAL A 15 4.16 18.01 0.27
CA VAL A 15 3.06 17.35 -0.46
C VAL A 15 2.58 16.06 0.21
N GLU A 16 3.45 15.36 0.94
CA GLU A 16 3.05 14.19 1.75
C GLU A 16 2.12 14.63 2.88
N GLU A 17 2.41 15.73 3.57
CA GLU A 17 1.57 16.23 4.66
C GLU A 17 0.20 16.72 4.16
N THR A 18 0.19 17.35 2.98
CA THR A 18 -1.03 17.88 2.38
C THR A 18 -1.96 16.76 1.91
N GLU A 19 -1.41 15.71 1.31
CA GLU A 19 -2.19 14.60 0.71
C GLU A 19 -2.30 13.38 1.64
N SER A 20 -1.54 13.34 2.73
CA SER A 20 -1.37 12.16 3.60
C SER A 20 -0.91 10.91 2.83
N LEU A 21 0.03 11.09 1.88
CA LEU A 21 0.54 10.04 0.98
C LEU A 21 2.06 9.91 1.07
N GLU A 22 2.54 8.88 1.76
CA GLU A 22 3.97 8.62 2.02
C GLU A 22 4.82 8.45 0.74
N GLN A 23 4.25 7.86 -0.32
CA GLN A 23 4.97 7.63 -1.57
C GLN A 23 5.42 8.94 -2.26
N LEU A 24 4.76 10.06 -1.94
CA LEU A 24 5.15 11.37 -2.46
C LEU A 24 6.53 11.80 -1.96
N ARG A 25 6.95 11.35 -0.77
CA ARG A 25 8.30 11.62 -0.24
C ARG A 25 9.37 11.02 -1.12
N ALA A 26 9.18 9.78 -1.56
CA ALA A 26 10.13 9.12 -2.46
C ALA A 26 10.25 9.90 -3.79
N MET A 27 9.11 10.28 -4.37
CA MET A 27 9.07 11.07 -5.61
C MET A 27 9.71 12.45 -5.44
N TRP A 28 9.52 13.10 -4.28
CA TRP A 28 10.11 14.40 -3.95
C TRP A 28 11.64 14.37 -3.93
N TYR A 29 12.23 13.28 -3.42
CA TYR A 29 13.69 13.08 -3.39
C TYR A 29 14.26 12.46 -4.68
N GLY A 30 13.46 12.39 -5.75
CA GLY A 30 13.91 12.00 -7.09
C GLY A 30 13.85 10.50 -7.38
N GLU A 31 13.27 9.69 -6.48
CA GLU A 31 13.06 8.27 -6.71
C GLU A 31 11.88 8.04 -7.65
N ARG A 32 11.99 7.03 -8.51
CA ARG A 32 10.92 6.66 -9.45
C ARG A 32 10.16 5.45 -8.95
N ILE A 33 8.83 5.54 -9.00
CA ILE A 33 7.94 4.42 -8.68
C ILE A 33 7.43 3.85 -10.00
N HIS A 34 7.77 2.60 -10.27
CA HIS A 34 7.22 1.87 -11.42
C HIS A 34 5.83 1.36 -11.07
N VAL A 35 4.88 1.54 -11.99
CA VAL A 35 3.48 1.10 -11.85
C VAL A 35 3.11 0.31 -13.11
N GLU A 36 2.49 -0.84 -12.90
CA GLU A 36 1.98 -1.72 -13.97
C GLU A 36 0.54 -2.14 -13.63
N THR A 37 -0.22 -2.54 -14.64
CA THR A 37 -1.58 -3.06 -14.45
C THR A 37 -1.54 -4.39 -13.72
N ALA A 38 -2.35 -4.54 -12.67
CA ALA A 38 -2.49 -5.80 -11.97
C ALA A 38 -3.06 -6.88 -12.91
N VAL A 39 -2.48 -8.08 -12.87
CA VAL A 39 -2.94 -9.24 -13.67
C VAL A 39 -4.36 -9.66 -13.28
N GLU A 40 -4.69 -9.50 -12.00
CA GLU A 40 -6.00 -9.75 -11.43
C GLU A 40 -6.35 -8.67 -10.42
N THR A 41 -7.64 -8.43 -10.21
CA THR A 41 -8.10 -7.49 -9.20
C THR A 41 -7.77 -8.05 -7.81
N PRO A 42 -7.03 -7.32 -6.96
CA PRO A 42 -6.76 -7.79 -5.61
C PRO A 42 -8.07 -7.89 -4.81
N PRO A 43 -8.18 -8.87 -3.90
CA PRO A 43 -9.33 -8.95 -3.02
C PRO A 43 -9.43 -7.70 -2.14
N ALA A 44 -10.64 -7.38 -1.69
CA ALA A 44 -10.83 -6.32 -0.71
C ALA A 44 -10.07 -6.63 0.59
N GLY A 45 -9.63 -5.57 1.28
CA GLY A 45 -9.03 -5.68 2.61
C GLY A 45 -10.02 -6.22 3.66
N ILE A 46 -9.48 -6.66 4.80
CA ILE A 46 -10.26 -7.06 5.97
C ILE A 46 -10.09 -5.96 7.00
N ASP A 47 -11.02 -5.02 7.03
CA ASP A 47 -10.97 -3.89 7.95
C ASP A 47 -12.01 -4.02 9.08
N THR A 48 -12.97 -4.93 8.93
CA THR A 48 -14.05 -5.17 9.89
C THR A 48 -14.18 -6.65 10.27
N PRO A 49 -14.77 -6.97 11.43
CA PRO A 49 -15.13 -8.35 11.80
C PRO A 49 -15.99 -9.04 10.73
N GLU A 50 -16.89 -8.30 10.10
CA GLU A 50 -17.78 -8.81 9.05
C GLU A 50 -17.00 -9.22 7.79
N ASP A 51 -15.93 -8.51 7.44
CA ASP A 51 -15.07 -8.89 6.31
C ASP A 51 -14.33 -10.20 6.59
N LEU A 52 -13.91 -10.41 7.84
CA LEU A 52 -13.32 -11.67 8.28
C LEU A 52 -14.34 -12.81 8.17
N GLU A 53 -15.58 -12.61 8.63
CA GLU A 53 -16.64 -13.61 8.50
C GLU A 53 -16.94 -13.99 7.04
N LYS A 54 -16.96 -13.00 6.13
CA LYS A 54 -17.13 -13.26 4.68
C LYS A 54 -16.01 -14.11 4.15
N LEU A 55 -14.75 -13.80 4.49
CA LEU A 55 -13.59 -14.60 4.10
C LEU A 55 -13.72 -16.04 4.62
N LEU A 56 -14.06 -16.21 5.91
CA LEU A 56 -14.20 -17.53 6.51
C LEU A 56 -15.30 -18.37 5.84
N LYS A 57 -16.45 -17.76 5.51
CA LYS A 57 -17.53 -18.44 4.75
C LYS A 57 -17.07 -18.83 3.36
N TYR A 58 -16.36 -17.94 2.65
CA TYR A 58 -15.80 -18.24 1.33
C TYR A 58 -14.83 -19.44 1.39
N LEU A 59 -13.91 -19.45 2.35
CA LEU A 59 -12.96 -20.56 2.55
C LEU A 59 -13.65 -21.88 2.91
N ALA A 60 -14.74 -21.84 3.69
CA ALA A 60 -15.53 -23.02 4.01
C ALA A 60 -16.30 -23.57 2.81
N SER A 61 -16.72 -22.71 1.87
CA SER A 61 -17.41 -23.10 0.62
C SER A 61 -16.50 -23.62 -0.49
N LEU A 62 -15.18 -23.52 -0.30
CA LEU A 62 -14.15 -24.04 -1.20
C LEU A 62 -13.85 -25.53 -0.97
N HIS A 63 -14.55 -26.19 -0.03
CA HIS A 63 -14.53 -27.63 0.22
C HIS A 63 -15.86 -28.28 -0.19
#